data_AF-A0A9P7AW63-F1
#
_entry.id   AF-A0A9P7AW63-F1
#
_cell.length_a   1.000
_cell.length_b   1.000
_cell.length_c   1.000
_cell.angle_alpha   90.00
_cell.angle_beta   90.00
_cell.angle_gamma   90.00
#
_symmetry.space_group_name_H-M   'P 1'
#
loop_
_entity.id
_entity.type
_entity.pdbx_description
1 polymer ?
#
loop_
_entity_poly.entity_id
_entity_poly.type
_entity_poly.pdbx_seq_one_letter_code
_entity_poly.pdbx_strand_id
1 'polypeptide(L)'
;APLRLDNTFDFRNVSTGSYLLDIHCATHEFAPLRVDVHDGIKLQDGAVENVATVEVWGTFRGNEWGNKGEAVPVVMHEGGVWVFEGNAAGVKEYFMERGGFSPLSLLKNPMILIAGVSMILVFGMPYLMDNMDPELKAEFQERQKGSAITGGQAANPLQNFDAAAWLAGSKKSEKSENAPRITEEKGITR
;
A
#
# COMPACT_ATOMS: atom_id res chain seq x y z
N ALA A 1 -5.86 -23.07 24.31
CA ALA A 1 -5.51 -23.03 25.74
C ALA A 1 -5.48 -21.58 26.21
N PRO A 2 -5.82 -21.27 27.48
CA PRO A 2 -5.69 -19.92 28.01
C PRO A 2 -4.23 -19.54 28.26
N LEU A 3 -3.91 -18.24 28.14
CA LEU A 3 -2.61 -17.68 28.48
C LEU A 3 -2.40 -17.69 30.01
N ARG A 4 -1.21 -18.08 30.44
CA ARG A 4 -0.78 -18.10 31.85
C ARG A 4 0.02 -16.85 32.21
N LEU A 5 0.28 -16.67 33.51
CA LEU A 5 1.00 -15.50 34.05
C LEU A 5 2.47 -15.41 33.63
N ASP A 6 3.06 -16.53 33.24
CA ASP A 6 4.41 -16.66 32.70
C ASP A 6 4.47 -16.42 31.19
N ASN A 7 3.38 -15.90 30.58
CA ASN A 7 3.22 -15.69 29.14
C ASN A 7 3.29 -16.98 28.31
N THR A 8 3.02 -18.14 28.91
CA THR A 8 2.95 -19.43 28.21
C THR A 8 1.51 -19.92 28.08
N PHE A 9 1.28 -20.84 27.15
CA PHE A 9 0.06 -21.64 27.11
C PHE A 9 0.43 -23.08 26.76
N ASP A 10 -0.20 -24.03 27.46
CA ASP A 10 0.11 -25.45 27.30
C ASP A 10 -1.03 -26.18 26.63
N PHE A 11 -0.68 -27.06 25.69
CA PHE A 11 -1.58 -28.07 25.15
C PHE A 11 -1.17 -29.44 25.70
N ARG A 12 -2.13 -30.15 26.26
CA ARG A 12 -1.93 -31.50 26.84
C ARG A 12 -2.72 -32.51 26.03
N ASN A 13 -2.23 -33.75 25.99
CA ASN A 13 -2.87 -34.87 25.30
C ASN A 13 -3.12 -34.59 23.80
N VAL A 14 -2.14 -33.98 23.13
CA VAL A 14 -2.20 -33.76 21.68
C VAL A 14 -1.82 -35.06 20.98
N SER A 15 -2.71 -35.61 20.16
CA SER A 15 -2.46 -36.82 19.38
C SER A 15 -1.51 -36.57 18.22
N THR A 16 -0.91 -37.64 17.70
CA THR A 16 -0.14 -37.63 16.45
C THR A 16 -0.96 -37.09 15.29
N GLY A 17 -0.41 -36.13 14.56
CA GLY A 17 -1.09 -35.45 13.47
C GLY A 17 -0.50 -34.09 13.15
N SER A 18 -1.08 -33.45 12.13
CA SER A 18 -0.71 -32.11 11.68
C SER A 18 -1.78 -31.11 12.10
N TYR A 19 -1.36 -30.04 12.78
CA TYR A 19 -2.23 -29.02 13.33
C TYR A 19 -1.85 -27.63 12.86
N LEU A 20 -2.85 -26.73 12.81
CA LEU A 20 -2.64 -25.30 12.65
C LEU A 20 -2.81 -24.63 14.01
N LEU A 21 -1.75 -23.99 14.49
CA LEU A 21 -1.77 -23.14 15.66
C LEU A 21 -2.03 -21.69 15.23
N ASP A 22 -3.14 -21.14 15.71
CA ASP A 22 -3.49 -19.73 15.57
C ASP A 22 -3.64 -19.10 16.97
N ILE A 23 -3.02 -17.95 17.18
CA ILE A 23 -3.00 -17.24 18.46
C ILE A 23 -3.92 -16.02 18.33
N HIS A 24 -5.09 -16.12 18.94
CA HIS A 24 -6.06 -15.02 18.93
C HIS A 24 -5.78 -14.02 20.06
N CYS A 25 -5.44 -12.79 19.67
CA CYS A 25 -5.32 -11.65 20.57
C CYS A 25 -6.08 -10.44 20.03
N ALA A 26 -6.65 -9.63 20.92
CA ALA A 26 -7.38 -8.42 20.54
C ALA A 26 -6.48 -7.25 20.15
N THR A 27 -5.23 -7.21 20.60
CA THR A 27 -4.33 -6.06 20.38
C THR A 27 -3.17 -6.37 19.46
N HIS A 28 -2.74 -7.64 19.39
CA HIS A 28 -1.60 -8.08 18.59
C HIS A 28 -2.02 -9.14 17.57
N GLU A 29 -1.28 -9.19 16.47
CA GLU A 29 -1.37 -10.23 15.47
C GLU A 29 -0.19 -11.19 15.61
N PHE A 30 -0.45 -12.47 15.37
CA PHE A 30 0.52 -13.55 15.42
C PHE A 30 0.49 -14.30 14.09
N ALA A 31 1.65 -14.71 13.60
CA ALA A 31 1.71 -15.54 12.40
C ALA A 31 1.17 -16.94 12.71
N PRO A 32 0.35 -17.53 11.82
CA PRO A 32 -0.11 -18.90 12.01
C PRO A 32 1.07 -19.86 11.86
N LEU A 33 1.10 -20.88 12.73
CA LEU A 33 2.15 -21.89 12.75
C LEU A 33 1.57 -23.26 12.43
N ARG A 34 2.25 -24.03 11.58
CA ARG A 34 1.97 -25.45 11.41
C ARG A 34 2.75 -26.23 12.46
N VAL A 35 2.06 -27.09 13.20
CA VAL A 35 2.65 -27.96 14.22
C VAL A 35 2.39 -29.40 13.82
N ASP A 36 3.42 -30.16 13.50
CA ASP A 36 3.32 -31.59 13.28
C ASP A 36 3.80 -32.33 14.54
N VAL A 37 2.96 -33.23 15.05
CA VAL A 37 3.26 -34.13 16.16
C VAL A 37 3.39 -35.53 15.59
N HIS A 38 4.54 -36.14 15.81
CA HIS A 38 4.85 -37.49 15.36
C HIS A 38 5.13 -38.40 16.55
N ASP A 39 4.67 -39.64 16.51
CA ASP A 39 5.13 -40.66 17.45
C ASP A 39 6.59 -40.97 17.13
N GLY A 40 7.46 -40.63 18.07
CA GLY A 40 8.89 -40.89 17.97
C GLY A 40 9.31 -42.01 18.91
N ILE A 41 10.39 -42.69 18.55
CA ILE A 41 11.06 -43.64 19.42
C ILE A 41 12.43 -43.07 19.74
N LYS A 42 12.73 -42.85 21.02
CA LYS A 42 14.10 -42.59 21.47
C LYS A 42 14.69 -43.86 22.05
N LEU A 43 15.87 -44.22 21.56
CA LEU A 43 16.70 -45.27 22.15
C LEU A 43 17.61 -44.59 23.18
N GLN A 44 17.34 -44.85 24.46
CA GLN A 44 18.19 -44.43 25.56
C GLN A 44 18.60 -45.68 26.34
N ASP A 45 19.91 -45.93 26.46
CA ASP A 45 20.48 -47.05 27.21
C ASP A 45 19.84 -48.44 26.93
N GLY A 46 19.53 -48.72 25.66
CA GLY A 46 18.94 -50.00 25.24
C GLY A 46 17.45 -50.16 25.55
N ALA A 47 16.80 -49.15 26.14
CA ALA A 47 15.36 -49.08 26.30
C ALA A 47 14.73 -48.24 25.17
N VAL A 48 13.61 -48.74 24.64
CA VAL A 48 12.78 -48.06 23.65
C VAL A 48 11.74 -47.24 24.41
N GLU A 49 11.90 -45.92 24.43
CA GLU A 49 10.90 -45.01 24.98
C GLU A 49 10.12 -44.35 23.84
N ASN A 50 8.79 -44.42 23.90
CA ASN A 50 7.92 -43.71 22.96
C ASN A 50 7.90 -42.24 23.35
N VAL A 51 8.71 -41.44 22.66
CA VAL A 51 8.84 -40.00 22.87
C VAL A 51 8.35 -39.31 21.61
N ALA A 52 7.18 -38.69 21.68
CA ALA A 52 6.65 -37.90 20.58
C ALA A 52 7.65 -36.80 20.17
N THR A 53 7.82 -36.58 18.87
CA THR A 53 8.61 -35.49 18.30
C THR A 53 7.69 -34.41 17.76
N VAL A 54 8.05 -33.15 17.99
CA VAL A 54 7.27 -32.00 17.57
C VAL A 54 8.11 -31.15 16.63
N GLU A 55 7.57 -30.89 15.45
CA GLU A 55 8.17 -30.03 14.44
C GLU A 55 7.22 -28.87 14.13
N VAL A 56 7.76 -27.66 13.97
CA VAL A 56 6.96 -26.45 13.79
C VAL A 56 7.48 -25.66 12.61
N TRP A 57 6.58 -25.13 11.78
CA TRP A 57 6.92 -24.27 10.64
C TRP A 57 6.01 -23.04 10.59
N GLY A 58 6.56 -21.93 10.09
CA GLY A 58 5.76 -20.78 9.71
C GLY A 58 4.82 -21.12 8.55
N THR A 59 3.57 -20.66 8.61
CA THR A 59 2.63 -20.79 7.49
C THR A 59 1.85 -19.50 7.28
N PHE A 60 1.06 -19.43 6.21
CA PHE A 60 0.20 -18.30 5.90
C PHE A 60 -1.01 -18.76 5.07
N ARG A 61 -2.05 -17.92 5.03
CA ARG A 61 -3.27 -18.23 4.28
C ARG A 61 -2.96 -18.35 2.79
N GLY A 62 -3.36 -19.46 2.19
CA GLY A 62 -3.11 -19.76 0.78
C GLY A 62 -1.81 -20.54 0.51
N ASN A 63 -1.00 -20.82 1.53
CA ASN A 63 0.11 -21.77 1.40
C ASN A 63 -0.42 -23.21 1.35
N GLU A 64 0.08 -24.02 0.43
CA GLU A 64 -0.24 -25.45 0.39
C GLU A 64 0.25 -26.13 1.67
N TRP A 65 -0.56 -27.05 2.21
CA TRP A 65 -0.19 -27.72 3.47
C TRP A 65 1.17 -28.41 3.34
N GLY A 66 1.42 -29.14 2.25
CA GLY A 66 2.69 -29.84 2.00
C GLY A 66 3.93 -28.95 1.87
N ASN A 67 3.76 -27.65 1.58
CA ASN A 67 4.86 -26.71 1.45
C ASN A 67 5.32 -26.21 2.83
N LYS A 68 6.32 -26.87 3.38
CA LYS A 68 6.95 -26.50 4.65
C LYS A 68 8.02 -25.44 4.39
N GLY A 69 7.86 -24.26 4.99
CA GLY A 69 8.83 -23.17 4.91
C GLY A 69 9.96 -23.32 5.93
N GLU A 70 10.41 -22.19 6.48
CA GLU A 70 11.39 -22.17 7.57
C GLU A 70 10.83 -22.85 8.83
N ALA A 71 11.63 -23.77 9.39
CA ALA A 71 11.30 -24.44 10.64
C ALA A 71 11.54 -23.51 11.83
N VAL A 72 10.57 -23.41 12.71
CA VAL A 72 10.70 -22.69 13.98
C VAL A 72 11.50 -23.57 14.94
N PRO A 73 12.52 -23.03 15.63
CA PRO A 73 13.29 -23.82 16.59
C PRO A 73 12.38 -24.31 17.72
N VAL A 74 12.40 -25.62 17.95
CA VAL A 74 11.68 -26.28 19.04
C VAL A 74 12.69 -26.85 20.03
N VAL A 75 12.52 -26.55 21.30
CA VAL A 75 13.37 -27.03 22.40
C VAL A 75 12.57 -28.03 23.24
N MET A 76 13.18 -29.17 23.53
CA MET A 76 12.62 -30.13 24.48
C MET A 76 13.14 -29.81 25.88
N HIS A 77 12.24 -29.44 26.80
CA HIS A 77 12.56 -29.23 28.21
C HIS A 77 12.47 -30.55 29.00
N GLU A 78 13.07 -30.55 30.20
CA GLU A 78 12.98 -31.66 31.15
C GLU A 78 11.50 -32.04 31.41
N GLY A 79 11.20 -33.34 31.35
CA GLY A 79 9.83 -33.85 31.50
C GLY A 79 9.06 -34.04 30.18
N GLY A 80 9.74 -33.98 29.03
CA GLY A 80 9.14 -34.35 27.73
C GLY A 80 8.24 -33.26 27.13
N VAL A 81 8.39 -32.02 27.60
CA VAL A 81 7.61 -30.87 27.12
C VAL A 81 8.35 -30.19 25.98
N TRP A 82 7.67 -30.05 24.84
CA TRP A 82 8.19 -29.33 23.68
C TRP A 82 7.75 -27.88 23.73
N VAL A 83 8.71 -26.96 23.61
CA VAL A 83 8.51 -25.52 23.72
C VAL A 83 9.07 -24.83 22.48
N PHE A 84 8.31 -23.87 21.95
CA PHE A 84 8.71 -23.02 20.84
C PHE A 84 8.11 -21.62 21.04
N GLU A 85 8.72 -20.62 20.42
CA GLU A 85 8.31 -19.22 20.58
C GLU A 85 7.19 -18.84 19.60
N GLY A 86 6.16 -18.17 20.11
CA GLY A 86 5.11 -17.54 19.32
C GLY A 86 5.26 -16.02 19.34
N ASN A 87 6.06 -15.47 18.43
CA ASN A 87 6.32 -14.03 18.38
C ASN A 87 5.15 -13.26 17.73
N ALA A 88 4.84 -12.09 18.29
CA ALA A 88 3.84 -11.19 17.71
C ALA A 88 4.38 -10.58 16.41
N ALA A 89 3.60 -10.68 15.34
CA ALA A 89 3.92 -10.11 14.03
C ALA A 89 3.70 -8.59 14.00
N GLY A 90 2.76 -8.07 14.80
CA GLY A 90 2.45 -6.65 14.85
C GLY A 90 1.31 -6.28 15.78
N VAL A 91 1.00 -4.99 15.86
CA VAL A 91 -0.14 -4.43 16.59
C VAL A 91 -1.33 -4.29 15.63
N LYS A 92 -2.53 -4.64 16.09
CA LYS A 92 -3.75 -4.53 15.29
C LYS A 92 -4.29 -3.11 15.30
N GLU A 93 -4.27 -2.48 14.14
CA GLU A 93 -4.91 -1.18 13.91
C GLU A 93 -6.32 -1.38 13.36
N TYR A 94 -7.33 -1.25 14.23
CA TYR A 94 -8.73 -1.37 13.83
C TYR A 94 -9.33 -0.07 13.30
N PHE A 95 -8.65 1.05 13.56
CA PHE A 95 -9.14 2.39 13.23
C PHE A 95 -8.29 2.99 12.13
N MET A 96 -8.96 3.49 11.10
CA MET A 96 -8.35 4.39 10.15
C MET A 96 -8.48 5.82 10.67
N GLU A 97 -7.36 6.52 10.82
CA GLU A 97 -7.40 7.94 11.11
C GLU A 97 -8.06 8.69 9.95
N ARG A 98 -8.98 9.60 10.28
CA ARG A 98 -9.57 10.47 9.26
C ARG A 98 -8.50 11.44 8.79
N GLY A 99 -8.29 11.53 7.49
CA GLY A 99 -7.46 12.56 6.88
C GLY A 99 -7.97 13.94 7.31
N GLY A 100 -7.22 14.60 8.19
CA GLY A 100 -7.55 15.93 8.71
C GLY A 100 -7.19 17.05 7.72
N PHE A 101 -7.47 18.28 8.14
CA PHE A 101 -7.00 19.46 7.42
C PHE A 101 -5.49 19.58 7.57
N SER A 102 -4.75 19.42 6.46
CA SER A 102 -3.31 19.68 6.41
C SER A 102 -3.06 20.98 5.65
N PRO A 103 -2.64 22.08 6.31
CA PRO A 103 -2.31 23.34 5.64
C PRO A 103 -1.26 23.19 4.54
N LEU A 104 -0.30 22.27 4.72
CA LEU A 104 0.72 21.97 3.72
C LEU A 104 0.13 21.21 2.51
N SER A 105 -0.83 20.31 2.74
CA SER A 105 -1.53 19.61 1.65
C SER A 105 -2.48 20.54 0.91
N LEU A 106 -3.05 21.54 1.59
CA LEU A 106 -3.84 22.60 0.99
C LEU A 106 -3.01 23.46 0.04
N LEU A 107 -1.80 23.87 0.46
CA LEU A 107 -0.87 24.61 -0.40
C LEU A 107 -0.38 23.77 -1.59
N LYS A 108 -0.15 22.46 -1.40
CA LYS A 108 0.26 21.55 -2.49
C LYS A 108 -0.87 21.19 -3.45
N ASN A 109 -2.11 21.62 -3.18
CA ASN A 109 -3.23 21.37 -4.08
C ASN A 109 -3.15 22.28 -5.31
N PRO A 110 -3.01 21.74 -6.54
CA PRO A 110 -2.84 22.53 -7.75
C PRO A 110 -4.00 23.50 -7.99
N MET A 111 -5.23 23.14 -7.60
CA MET A 111 -6.38 24.03 -7.73
C MET A 111 -6.27 25.27 -6.84
N ILE A 112 -5.72 25.12 -5.63
CA ILE A 112 -5.57 26.22 -4.67
C ILE A 112 -4.40 27.11 -5.07
N LEU A 113 -3.33 26.56 -5.64
CA LEU A 113 -2.24 27.35 -6.22
C LEU A 113 -2.70 28.15 -7.42
N ILE A 114 -3.45 27.55 -8.34
CA ILE A 114 -4.01 28.27 -9.50
C ILE A 114 -4.97 29.37 -9.03
N ALA A 115 -5.84 29.07 -8.06
CA ALA A 115 -6.72 30.06 -7.45
C ALA A 115 -5.92 31.21 -6.78
N GLY A 116 -4.84 30.91 -6.07
CA GLY A 116 -3.97 31.91 -5.45
C GLY A 116 -3.25 32.79 -6.48
N VAL A 117 -2.62 32.17 -7.49
CA VAL A 117 -1.90 32.90 -8.57
C VAL A 117 -2.86 33.77 -9.37
N SER A 118 -4.04 33.26 -9.71
CA SER A 118 -5.06 34.05 -10.41
C SER A 118 -5.54 35.25 -9.59
N MET A 119 -5.75 35.11 -8.27
CA MET A 119 -6.07 36.26 -7.41
C MET A 119 -4.95 37.31 -7.40
N ILE A 120 -3.70 36.88 -7.32
CA ILE A 120 -2.54 37.80 -7.39
C ILE A 120 -2.52 38.55 -8.73
N LEU A 121 -2.80 37.88 -9.85
CA LEU A 121 -2.85 38.54 -11.16
C LEU A 121 -4.01 39.54 -11.25
N VAL A 122 -5.22 39.18 -10.82
CA VAL A 122 -6.39 40.07 -10.89
C VAL A 122 -6.17 41.36 -10.09
N PHE A 123 -5.57 41.27 -8.90
CA PHE A 123 -5.32 42.45 -8.05
C PHE A 123 -3.95 43.10 -8.28
N GLY A 124 -2.98 42.37 -8.83
CA GLY A 124 -1.61 42.86 -9.07
C GLY A 124 -1.39 43.47 -10.45
N MET A 125 -2.12 43.03 -11.48
CA MET A 125 -2.04 43.61 -12.83
C MET A 125 -2.40 45.11 -12.88
N PRO A 126 -3.41 45.61 -12.15
CA PRO A 126 -3.68 47.05 -12.07
C PRO A 126 -2.48 47.83 -11.55
N TYR A 127 -1.81 47.33 -10.51
CA TYR A 127 -0.64 47.97 -9.92
C TYR A 127 0.60 47.96 -10.84
N LEU A 128 0.79 46.86 -11.59
CA LEU A 128 1.83 46.77 -12.60
C LEU A 128 1.55 47.72 -13.77
N MET A 129 0.29 47.80 -14.22
CA MET A 129 -0.12 48.73 -15.26
C MET A 129 0.11 50.18 -14.83
N ASP A 130 -0.18 50.57 -13.59
CA ASP A 130 -0.01 51.96 -13.18
C ASP A 130 1.46 52.43 -13.27
N ASN A 131 2.42 51.54 -13.01
CA ASN A 131 3.86 51.83 -13.03
C ASN A 131 4.60 51.49 -14.35
N MET A 132 3.89 51.03 -15.39
CA MET A 132 4.51 50.71 -16.69
C MET A 132 4.63 51.93 -17.64
N ASP A 133 5.65 51.92 -18.49
CA ASP A 133 5.94 52.94 -19.51
C ASP A 133 4.86 52.96 -20.63
N PRO A 134 4.53 54.12 -21.25
CA PRO A 134 3.44 54.24 -22.23
C PRO A 134 3.60 53.35 -23.46
N GLU A 135 4.83 53.09 -23.94
CA GLU A 135 5.08 52.18 -25.06
C GLU A 135 4.72 50.73 -24.70
N LEU A 136 5.14 50.26 -23.52
CA LEU A 136 4.93 48.88 -23.08
C LEU A 136 3.44 48.62 -22.75
N LYS A 137 2.73 49.65 -22.27
CA LYS A 137 1.26 49.64 -22.10
C LYS A 137 0.53 49.47 -23.44
N ALA A 138 0.98 50.19 -24.47
CA ALA A 138 0.37 50.13 -25.80
C ALA A 138 0.58 48.76 -26.45
N GLU A 139 1.79 48.20 -26.38
CA GLU A 139 2.07 46.85 -26.89
C GLU A 139 1.26 45.76 -26.15
N PHE A 140 1.08 45.91 -24.83
CA PHE A 140 0.27 44.97 -24.05
C PHE A 140 -1.23 45.07 -24.37
N GLN A 141 -1.75 46.29 -24.57
CA GLN A 141 -3.12 46.51 -25.03
C GLN A 141 -3.35 46.02 -26.47
N GLU A 142 -2.36 46.15 -27.34
CA GLU A 142 -2.42 45.65 -28.71
C GLU A 142 -2.46 44.12 -28.75
N ARG A 143 -1.67 43.45 -27.90
CA ARG A 143 -1.72 41.99 -27.70
C ARG A 143 -3.00 41.50 -27.03
N GLN A 144 -3.59 42.29 -26.12
CA GLN A 144 -4.92 42.01 -25.56
C GLN A 144 -6.03 42.14 -26.60
N LYS A 145 -5.91 43.08 -27.55
CA LYS A 145 -6.86 43.24 -28.66
C LYS A 145 -6.73 42.16 -29.73
N GLY A 146 -5.53 41.58 -29.90
CA GLY A 146 -5.25 40.52 -30.88
C GLY A 146 -5.54 39.09 -30.42
N SER A 147 -5.78 38.88 -29.13
CA SER A 147 -6.31 37.61 -28.59
C SER A 147 -7.79 37.82 -28.30
N ALA A 148 -8.66 36.87 -28.64
CA ALA A 148 -10.11 36.96 -28.45
C ALA A 148 -10.52 36.86 -26.96
N ILE A 149 -9.94 37.73 -26.15
CA ILE A 149 -10.16 37.99 -24.75
C ILE A 149 -10.48 39.48 -24.68
N THR A 150 -11.68 39.81 -24.23
CA THR A 150 -12.19 41.19 -23.95
C THR A 150 -12.84 41.96 -25.10
N GLY A 151 -13.92 41.38 -25.63
CA GLY A 151 -15.12 42.16 -25.93
C GLY A 151 -16.10 42.11 -24.73
N GLY A 152 -16.00 43.08 -23.81
CA GLY A 152 -17.17 43.54 -23.03
C GLY A 152 -17.63 42.81 -21.75
N GLN A 153 -16.94 41.80 -21.22
CA GLN A 153 -17.34 41.21 -19.93
C GLN A 153 -16.14 40.87 -19.04
N ALA A 154 -16.29 41.18 -17.75
CA ALA A 154 -15.36 40.94 -16.66
C ALA A 154 -14.53 39.67 -16.90
N ALA A 155 -13.25 39.85 -17.22
CA ALA A 155 -12.35 38.76 -17.55
C ALA A 155 -12.13 37.90 -16.29
N ASN A 156 -12.82 36.77 -16.21
CA ASN A 156 -12.46 35.66 -15.36
C ASN A 156 -11.22 34.98 -15.97
N PRO A 157 -10.01 35.15 -15.41
CA PRO A 157 -8.81 34.49 -15.93
C PRO A 157 -8.86 32.96 -15.84
N LEU A 158 -9.83 32.41 -15.12
CA LEU A 158 -10.06 30.97 -14.98
C LEU A 158 -10.81 30.35 -16.18
N GLN A 159 -11.56 31.14 -16.97
CA GLN A 159 -12.34 30.63 -18.11
C GLN A 159 -11.56 30.60 -19.42
N ASN A 160 -10.55 31.47 -19.56
CA ASN A 160 -9.79 31.59 -20.80
C ASN A 160 -8.39 30.94 -20.72
N PHE A 161 -8.07 30.29 -19.60
CA PHE A 161 -6.92 29.41 -19.49
C PHE A 161 -7.37 27.99 -19.85
N ASP A 162 -7.14 27.59 -21.10
CA ASP A 162 -7.32 26.21 -21.55
C ASP A 162 -6.23 25.32 -20.93
N ALA A 163 -6.41 25.00 -19.65
CA ALA A 163 -5.55 24.12 -18.88
C ALA A 163 -5.45 22.72 -19.52
N ALA A 164 -6.48 22.31 -20.26
CA ALA A 164 -6.51 21.03 -20.97
C ALA A 164 -5.59 21.06 -22.19
N ALA A 165 -5.57 22.13 -23.00
CA ALA A 165 -4.63 22.26 -24.12
C ALA A 165 -3.16 22.35 -23.67
N TRP A 166 -2.87 22.98 -22.53
CA TRP A 166 -1.52 23.07 -21.98
C TRP A 166 -1.01 21.73 -21.42
N LEU A 167 -1.86 20.97 -20.74
CA LEU A 167 -1.54 19.61 -20.27
C LEU A 167 -1.52 18.56 -21.39
N ALA A 168 -2.32 18.75 -22.45
CA ALA A 168 -2.33 17.89 -23.63
C ALA A 168 -1.16 18.15 -24.60
N GLY A 169 -0.45 19.29 -24.46
CA GLY A 169 0.61 19.72 -25.37
C GLY A 169 2.01 19.18 -25.09
N SER A 170 2.25 18.41 -24.02
CA SER A 170 3.60 17.96 -23.64
C SER A 170 3.94 16.51 -24.01
N LYS A 171 3.29 15.90 -25.01
CA LYS A 171 3.73 14.63 -25.59
C LYS A 171 3.62 14.60 -27.10
N LYS A 172 4.74 14.83 -27.79
CA LYS A 172 4.95 14.29 -29.14
C LYS A 172 6.41 13.90 -29.37
N SER A 173 6.66 12.61 -29.57
CA SER A 173 7.66 12.14 -30.53
C SER A 173 7.14 10.88 -31.20
N GLU A 174 6.99 10.96 -32.52
CA GLU A 174 6.56 9.93 -33.46
C GLU A 174 7.56 8.78 -33.57
N LYS A 175 7.08 7.57 -33.92
CA LYS A 175 7.76 6.74 -34.91
C LYS A 175 6.76 5.89 -35.71
N SER A 176 6.78 6.13 -37.01
CA SER A 176 6.22 5.32 -38.08
C SER A 176 6.81 3.91 -38.10
N GLU A 177 5.98 2.87 -38.29
CA GLU A 177 6.09 1.92 -39.42
C GLU A 177 5.09 0.74 -39.29
N ASN A 178 4.25 0.62 -40.33
CA ASN A 178 3.75 -0.58 -40.99
C ASN A 178 3.84 -1.96 -40.27
N ALA A 179 2.70 -2.56 -39.89
CA ALA A 179 2.55 -4.01 -39.71
C ALA A 179 1.07 -4.45 -39.88
N PRO A 180 0.80 -5.67 -40.40
CA PRO A 180 -0.48 -6.05 -40.99
C PRO A 180 -1.54 -6.48 -39.96
N ARG A 181 -2.81 -6.41 -40.39
CA ARG A 181 -3.99 -6.92 -39.68
C ARG A 181 -3.84 -8.41 -39.41
N ILE A 182 -3.86 -8.81 -38.14
CA ILE A 182 -4.01 -10.21 -37.74
C ILE A 182 -5.48 -10.45 -37.36
N THR A 183 -6.06 -11.39 -38.09
CA THR A 183 -7.40 -11.95 -38.04
C THR A 183 -7.69 -12.57 -36.67
N GLU A 184 -8.89 -12.31 -36.14
CA GLU A 184 -9.47 -13.05 -35.02
C GLU A 184 -9.73 -14.51 -35.44
N GLU A 185 -9.13 -15.48 -34.76
CA GLU A 185 -9.59 -16.87 -34.80
C GLU A 185 -9.81 -17.45 -33.40
N LYS A 186 -11.10 -17.70 -33.14
CA LYS A 186 -11.73 -18.84 -32.46
C LYS A 186 -11.04 -19.46 -31.24
N GLY A 187 -11.71 -19.30 -30.11
CA GLY A 187 -11.62 -20.22 -28.99
C GLY A 187 -11.96 -21.66 -29.40
N ILE A 188 -11.13 -22.59 -28.93
CA ILE A 188 -11.39 -24.02 -28.91
C ILE A 188 -11.46 -24.42 -27.45
N THR A 189 -12.66 -24.78 -27.01
CA THR A 189 -12.91 -25.63 -25.85
C THR A 189 -12.93 -27.09 -26.31
N ARG A 190 -12.07 -27.92 -25.72
CA ARG A 190 -12.44 -29.27 -25.28
C ARG A 190 -11.49 -29.75 -24.19
#